data_AF-A0A7S8F5Y2-F1
#
_entry.id   AF-A0A7S8F5Y2-F1
#
_cell.length_a   1.000
_cell.length_b   1.000
_cell.length_c   1.000
_cell.angle_alpha   90.00
_cell.angle_beta   90.00
_cell.angle_gamma   90.00
#
_symmetry.space_group_name_H-M   'P 1'
#
loop_
_entity.id
_entity.type
_entity.pdbx_description
1 polymer ?
#
loop_
_entity_poly.entity_id
_entity_poly.type
_entity_poly.pdbx_seq_one_letter_code
_entity_poly.pdbx_strand_id
1 'polypeptide(L)'
;MLLVAFVQLLAIAVALDSPIRNRIATGTLSALLTVLSRLTDSDLSFEGYRQWVRYRRTPPELDQFLDTWDPSFRSIGEGAEDLGNGFFELGREATDTIPAVGPTLELPVAVLVGPTCSSATFSFARRAQEAGLVRLFGEQTGGNLRGINGGAYFFVRLPGSGLEFDVPLIANFPTTPQPDRGVLPDVEISPTVADIASGRDTCMDAARAWVSGR
;
A
#
# COMPACT_ATOMS: atom_id res chain seq x y z
N MET A 1 6.95 20.87 -16.46
CA MET A 1 7.59 20.10 -15.36
C MET A 1 6.82 18.80 -15.25
N LEU A 2 7.43 17.70 -15.67
CA LEU A 2 6.75 16.41 -15.85
C LEU A 2 6.61 15.75 -14.47
N LEU A 3 5.40 15.76 -13.90
CA LEU A 3 5.10 14.96 -12.72
C LEU A 3 5.04 13.50 -13.20
N VAL A 4 6.10 12.73 -12.99
CA VAL A 4 6.09 11.28 -13.21
C VAL A 4 5.31 10.67 -12.05
N ALA A 5 3.98 10.76 -12.12
CA ALA A 5 3.11 9.96 -11.27
C ALA A 5 3.22 8.52 -11.77
N PHE A 6 3.90 7.65 -11.03
CA PHE A 6 3.76 6.20 -11.21
C PHE A 6 2.30 5.83 -10.95
N VAL A 7 1.50 5.74 -12.02
CA VAL A 7 0.11 5.29 -11.95
C VAL A 7 0.14 3.78 -11.70
N GLN A 8 0.16 3.38 -10.43
CA GLN A 8 0.04 1.99 -10.02
C GLN A 8 -1.44 1.62 -10.03
N LEU A 9 -1.82 0.78 -10.99
CA LEU A 9 -3.20 0.38 -11.21
C LEU A 9 -3.53 -0.81 -10.31
N LEU A 10 -4.44 -0.62 -9.36
CA LEU A 10 -5.15 -1.70 -8.67
C LEU A 10 -6.58 -1.73 -9.23
N ALA A 11 -6.98 -2.86 -9.83
CA ALA A 11 -8.35 -3.04 -10.31
C ALA A 11 -9.14 -3.87 -9.29
N ILE A 12 -10.30 -3.34 -8.87
CA ILE A 12 -11.23 -4.05 -8.00
C ILE A 12 -12.44 -4.44 -8.86
N ALA A 13 -12.71 -5.73 -8.97
CA ALA A 13 -13.90 -6.26 -9.60
C ALA A 13 -14.92 -6.59 -8.51
N VAL A 14 -16.09 -5.96 -8.59
CA VAL A 14 -17.19 -6.11 -7.63
C VAL A 14 -18.37 -6.76 -8.35
N ALA A 15 -19.00 -7.74 -7.72
CA ALA A 15 -20.25 -8.34 -8.19
C ALA A 15 -21.38 -7.30 -8.14
N LEU A 16 -21.54 -6.51 -9.20
CA LEU A 16 -22.72 -5.68 -9.41
C LEU A 16 -23.34 -6.12 -10.72
N ASP A 17 -24.52 -6.72 -10.66
CA ASP A 17 -25.35 -7.05 -11.83
C ASP A 17 -25.99 -5.78 -12.44
N SER A 18 -25.17 -4.75 -12.64
CA SER A 18 -25.57 -3.45 -13.17
C SER A 18 -24.41 -2.79 -13.91
N PRO A 19 -24.67 -1.94 -14.92
CA PRO A 19 -23.70 -1.49 -15.93
C PRO A 19 -22.71 -0.44 -15.41
N ILE A 20 -22.27 -0.56 -14.15
CA ILE A 20 -21.24 0.28 -13.57
C ILE A 20 -19.90 -0.24 -14.10
N ARG A 21 -19.44 0.41 -15.18
CA ARG A 21 -18.11 0.27 -15.77
C ARG A 21 -17.05 -0.05 -14.70
N ASN A 22 -16.30 -1.14 -14.92
CA ASN A 22 -15.04 -1.46 -14.26
C ASN A 22 -14.19 -0.18 -14.04
N ARG A 23 -14.28 0.41 -12.84
CA ARG A 23 -13.42 1.54 -12.47
C ARG A 23 -12.20 0.96 -11.77
N ILE A 24 -11.06 1.09 -12.42
CA ILE A 24 -9.75 0.86 -11.81
C ILE A 24 -9.65 1.81 -10.62
N ALA A 25 -9.42 1.26 -9.43
CA ALA A 25 -9.23 2.06 -8.23
C ALA A 25 -7.77 2.53 -8.17
N THR A 26 -7.46 3.60 -8.90
CA THR A 26 -6.31 4.45 -8.57
C THR A 26 -6.70 5.26 -7.34
N GLY A 27 -6.13 4.95 -6.18
CA GLY A 27 -6.54 5.57 -4.92
C GLY A 27 -5.41 5.64 -3.91
N THR A 28 -5.49 6.64 -3.02
CA THR A 28 -4.72 6.66 -1.78
C THR A 28 -5.06 5.42 -0.95
N LEU A 29 -4.15 5.02 -0.06
CA LEU A 29 -4.37 3.87 0.84
C LEU A 29 -5.72 3.97 1.57
N SER A 30 -6.10 5.17 2.04
CA SER A 30 -7.39 5.43 2.69
C SER A 30 -8.62 5.08 1.83
N ALA A 31 -8.60 5.43 0.55
CA ALA A 31 -9.69 5.12 -0.37
C ALA A 31 -9.81 3.60 -0.60
N LEU A 32 -8.67 2.90 -0.68
CA LEU A 32 -8.65 1.45 -0.83
C LEU A 32 -9.17 0.73 0.43
N LEU A 33 -8.73 1.15 1.62
CA LEU A 33 -9.18 0.54 2.88
C LEU A 33 -10.68 0.78 3.15
N THR A 34 -11.27 1.82 2.55
CA THR A 34 -12.73 2.02 2.61
C THR A 34 -13.47 0.81 2.02
N VAL A 35 -12.91 0.12 1.01
CA VAL A 35 -13.51 -1.12 0.51
C VAL A 35 -13.58 -2.18 1.61
N LEU A 36 -12.48 -2.43 2.33
CA LEU A 36 -12.46 -3.42 3.41
C LEU A 36 -13.43 -3.05 4.56
N SER A 37 -13.49 -1.76 4.92
CA SER A 37 -14.40 -1.28 5.98
C SER A 37 -15.88 -1.56 5.70
N ARG A 38 -16.25 -1.70 4.41
CA ARG A 38 -17.61 -1.95 3.96
C ARG A 38 -17.93 -3.44 3.87
N LEU A 39 -16.95 -4.34 4.00
CA LEU A 39 -17.12 -5.79 3.84
C LEU A 39 -17.24 -6.54 5.17
N THR A 40 -17.21 -5.83 6.29
CA THR A 40 -17.31 -6.38 7.65
C THR A 40 -18.27 -5.56 8.49
N ASP A 41 -18.90 -6.19 9.48
CA ASP A 41 -19.73 -5.57 10.51
C ASP A 41 -18.97 -5.22 11.79
N SER A 42 -17.68 -5.58 11.86
CA SER A 42 -16.81 -5.39 13.00
C SER A 42 -15.44 -4.85 12.58
N ASP A 43 -14.85 -4.04 13.46
CA ASP A 43 -13.54 -3.43 13.22
C ASP A 43 -12.48 -4.51 12.97
N LEU A 44 -11.66 -4.30 11.94
CA LEU A 44 -10.53 -5.17 11.65
C LEU A 44 -9.33 -4.72 12.46
N SER A 45 -8.63 -5.69 13.05
CA SER A 45 -7.41 -5.48 13.81
C SER A 45 -6.33 -6.46 13.37
N PHE A 46 -5.11 -5.97 13.22
CA PHE A 46 -3.98 -6.73 12.70
C PHE A 46 -2.75 -6.57 13.58
N GLU A 47 -1.88 -7.59 13.61
CA GLU A 47 -0.59 -7.54 14.34
C GLU A 47 0.28 -6.35 13.90
N GLY A 48 0.24 -6.04 12.60
CA GLY A 48 0.72 -4.77 12.10
C GLY A 48 2.23 -4.62 12.00
N TYR A 49 2.66 -3.43 11.58
CA TYR A 49 4.08 -3.05 11.50
C TYR A 49 4.37 -1.93 12.50
N ARG A 50 5.60 -1.89 12.98
CA ARG A 50 6.14 -0.83 13.83
C ARG A 50 6.81 0.23 12.98
N GLN A 51 6.56 1.49 13.30
CA GLN A 51 7.05 2.65 12.56
C GLN A 51 8.27 3.25 13.26
N TRP A 52 9.42 3.22 12.61
CA TRP A 52 10.68 3.71 13.16
C TRP A 52 11.26 4.84 12.29
N VAL A 53 11.98 5.75 12.93
CA VAL A 53 12.76 6.83 12.30
C VAL A 53 14.20 6.81 12.81
N ARG A 54 15.11 7.48 12.09
CA ARG A 54 16.55 7.52 12.43
C ARG A 54 17.00 8.77 13.19
N TYR A 55 16.12 9.74 13.40
CA TYR A 55 16.45 11.02 14.01
C TYR A 55 15.30 11.53 14.89
N ARG A 56 15.61 12.41 15.84
CA ARG A 56 14.60 13.16 16.62
C ARG A 56 14.22 14.46 15.94
N ARG A 57 15.23 15.29 15.64
CA ARG A 57 15.09 16.55 14.91
C ARG A 57 16.15 16.68 13.82
N THR A 58 15.80 17.33 12.71
CA THR A 58 16.77 17.72 11.67
C THR A 58 17.77 18.76 12.19
N PRO A 59 19.04 18.71 11.76
CA PRO A 59 19.98 19.79 12.02
C PRO A 59 19.51 21.08 11.32
N PRO A 60 19.43 22.24 12.02
CA PRO A 60 18.92 23.48 11.43
C PRO A 60 19.66 23.93 10.16
N GLU A 61 20.95 23.66 10.07
CA GLU A 61 21.78 23.97 8.91
C GLU A 61 21.35 23.23 7.62
N LEU A 62 20.68 22.08 7.78
CA LEU A 62 20.18 21.27 6.67
C LEU A 62 18.78 21.69 6.23
N ASP A 63 17.99 22.36 7.08
CA ASP A 63 16.57 22.63 6.83
C ASP A 63 16.27 23.35 5.51
N GLN A 64 17.20 24.20 5.05
CA GLN A 64 17.11 24.91 3.78
C GLN A 64 17.18 23.99 2.55
N PHE A 65 17.67 22.76 2.72
CA PHE A 65 17.77 21.75 1.67
C PHE A 65 16.72 20.65 1.80
N LEU A 66 15.89 20.68 2.85
CA LEU A 66 14.92 19.63 3.18
C LEU A 66 13.49 20.13 2.91
N ASP A 67 13.06 20.11 1.66
CA ASP A 67 11.67 20.45 1.32
C ASP A 67 10.73 19.32 1.78
N THR A 68 9.56 19.69 2.31
CA THR A 68 8.54 18.73 2.76
C THR A 68 7.16 19.40 2.70
N TRP A 69 6.11 18.60 2.50
CA TRP A 69 4.73 19.09 2.59
C TRP A 69 4.25 19.28 4.03
N ASP A 70 4.93 18.67 5.01
CA ASP A 70 4.61 18.78 6.43
C ASP A 70 5.85 19.17 7.24
N PRO A 71 5.91 20.40 7.78
CA PRO A 71 7.04 20.87 8.58
C PRO A 71 7.30 20.04 9.84
N SER A 72 6.27 19.35 10.38
CA SER A 72 6.42 18.51 11.57
C SER A 72 7.38 17.33 11.36
N PHE A 73 7.64 16.95 10.10
CA PHE A 73 8.61 15.91 9.78
C PHE A 73 10.02 16.27 10.24
N ARG A 74 10.35 17.56 10.37
CA ARG A 74 11.63 18.00 10.93
C ARG A 74 11.85 17.57 12.37
N SER A 75 10.79 17.30 13.12
CA SER A 75 10.84 16.93 14.54
C SER A 75 10.07 15.63 14.84
N ILE A 76 9.85 14.78 13.83
CA ILE A 76 8.95 13.61 13.94
C ILE A 76 9.39 12.60 15.01
N GLY A 77 10.68 12.50 15.31
CA GLY A 77 11.19 11.61 16.36
C GLY A 77 11.28 12.25 17.74
N GLU A 78 10.80 13.48 17.92
CA GLU A 78 10.69 14.08 19.26
C GLU A 78 9.63 13.34 20.08
N GLY A 79 9.99 12.92 21.30
CA GLY A 79 9.09 12.12 22.15
C GLY A 79 8.99 10.63 21.79
N ALA A 80 9.56 10.21 20.66
CA ALA A 80 9.63 8.80 20.26
C ALA A 80 10.50 7.97 21.21
N GLU A 81 10.17 6.68 21.38
CA GLU A 81 10.93 5.75 22.22
C GLU A 81 12.30 5.46 21.60
N ASP A 82 13.38 5.50 22.39
CA ASP A 82 14.72 5.17 21.92
C ASP A 82 14.99 3.67 22.02
N LEU A 83 15.24 3.01 20.90
CA LEU A 83 15.47 1.56 20.85
C LEU A 83 16.93 1.16 21.14
N GLY A 84 17.84 2.12 21.36
CA GLY A 84 19.25 1.87 21.67
C GLY A 84 20.10 1.36 20.50
N ASN A 85 19.53 1.27 19.30
CA ASN A 85 20.19 0.79 18.08
C ASN A 85 20.24 1.86 16.95
N GLY A 86 20.04 3.12 17.34
CA GLY A 86 19.98 4.27 16.42
C GLY A 86 18.65 4.39 15.67
N PHE A 87 17.59 3.75 16.14
CA PHE A 87 16.20 4.00 15.73
C PHE A 87 15.38 4.57 16.89
N PHE A 88 14.40 5.39 16.53
CA PHE A 88 13.36 5.87 17.42
C PHE A 88 12.00 5.38 16.95
N GLU A 89 11.19 4.86 17.85
CA GLU A 89 9.90 4.26 17.54
C GLU A 89 8.75 5.25 17.72
N LEU A 90 7.98 5.42 16.64
CA LEU A 90 6.78 6.27 16.58
C LEU A 90 5.52 5.53 17.03
N GLY A 91 5.54 4.19 17.01
CA GLY A 91 4.41 3.33 17.36
C GLY A 91 4.01 2.39 16.23
N ARG A 92 2.70 2.21 16.04
CA ARG A 92 2.09 1.28 15.08
C ARG A 92 1.61 2.00 13.82
N GLU A 93 1.55 1.30 12.70
CA GLU A 93 0.90 1.83 11.49
C GLU A 93 -0.58 2.12 11.77
N ALA A 94 -1.07 3.28 11.32
CA ALA A 94 -2.49 3.63 11.45
C ALA A 94 -3.45 2.60 10.80
N THR A 95 -2.94 1.81 9.85
CA THR A 95 -3.71 0.78 9.15
C THR A 95 -3.79 -0.56 9.90
N ASP A 96 -3.20 -0.64 11.11
CA ASP A 96 -3.35 -1.80 12.00
C ASP A 96 -4.80 -1.97 12.48
N THR A 97 -5.59 -0.91 12.43
CA THR A 97 -7.03 -0.95 12.70
C THR A 97 -7.79 -0.32 11.54
N ILE A 98 -8.84 -0.99 11.08
CA ILE A 98 -9.77 -0.47 10.06
C ILE A 98 -11.17 -0.52 10.66
N PRO A 99 -11.76 0.64 11.01
CA PRO A 99 -13.13 0.68 11.54
C PRO A 99 -14.14 0.16 10.51
N ALA A 100 -15.14 -0.60 10.97
CA ALA A 100 -16.24 -1.02 10.12
C ALA A 100 -17.15 0.16 9.77
N VAL A 101 -17.68 0.16 8.55
CA VAL A 101 -18.57 1.23 8.05
C VAL A 101 -19.85 0.61 7.50
N GLY A 102 -20.94 0.72 8.25
CA GLY A 102 -22.27 0.24 7.84
C GLY A 102 -22.97 1.12 6.79
N PRO A 103 -23.88 0.57 5.96
CA PRO A 103 -24.27 -0.84 5.90
C PRO A 103 -23.23 -1.73 5.22
N THR A 104 -23.04 -2.94 5.72
CA THR A 104 -22.12 -3.94 5.16
C THR A 104 -22.54 -4.37 3.75
N LEU A 105 -21.56 -4.62 2.88
CA LEU A 105 -21.72 -5.15 1.55
C LEU A 105 -21.48 -6.66 1.57
N GLU A 106 -22.54 -7.44 1.40
CA GLU A 106 -22.49 -8.90 1.35
C GLU A 106 -22.32 -9.39 -0.09
N LEU A 107 -21.15 -9.16 -0.67
CA LEU A 107 -20.86 -9.54 -2.05
C LEU A 107 -19.43 -10.02 -2.21
N PRO A 108 -19.17 -10.96 -3.13
CA PRO A 108 -17.81 -11.40 -3.41
C PRO A 108 -17.02 -10.27 -4.06
N VAL A 109 -15.81 -10.03 -3.54
CA VAL A 109 -14.88 -9.01 -4.06
C VAL A 109 -13.60 -9.68 -4.55
N ALA A 110 -13.28 -9.46 -5.82
CA ALA A 110 -12.02 -9.87 -6.42
C ALA A 110 -11.11 -8.66 -6.58
N VAL A 111 -9.84 -8.83 -6.22
CA VAL A 111 -8.80 -7.80 -6.34
C VAL A 111 -7.72 -8.33 -7.27
N LEU A 112 -7.40 -7.57 -8.32
CA LEU A 112 -6.38 -7.95 -9.29
C LEU A 112 -5.06 -7.32 -8.86
N VAL A 113 -4.04 -8.15 -8.66
CA VAL A 113 -2.72 -7.78 -8.16
C VAL A 113 -1.62 -8.18 -9.14
N GLY A 114 -0.48 -7.51 -9.06
CA GLY A 114 0.70 -7.84 -9.85
C GLY A 114 1.94 -7.07 -9.40
N PRO A 115 3.09 -7.27 -10.06
CA PRO A 115 4.38 -6.73 -9.63
C PRO A 115 4.43 -5.20 -9.57
N THR A 116 3.52 -4.50 -10.25
CA THR A 116 3.38 -3.04 -10.18
C THR A 116 2.62 -2.54 -8.95
N CYS A 117 1.93 -3.44 -8.23
CA CYS A 117 1.27 -3.10 -6.97
C CYS A 117 2.32 -2.90 -5.88
N SER A 118 2.78 -1.66 -5.69
CA SER A 118 3.70 -1.31 -4.59
C SER A 118 3.13 -0.15 -3.78
N SER A 119 3.86 0.33 -2.76
CA SER A 119 3.41 1.41 -1.88
C SER A 119 1.99 1.15 -1.32
N ALA A 120 1.07 2.10 -1.45
CA ALA A 120 -0.31 1.98 -1.00
C ALA A 120 -1.04 0.73 -1.53
N THR A 121 -0.77 0.31 -2.76
CA THR A 121 -1.44 -0.87 -3.34
C THR A 121 -0.87 -2.19 -2.79
N PHE A 122 0.42 -2.23 -2.43
CA PHE A 122 1.00 -3.33 -1.65
C PHE A 122 0.41 -3.37 -0.24
N SER A 123 0.35 -2.22 0.45
CA SER A 123 -0.23 -2.12 1.79
C SER A 123 -1.68 -2.58 1.79
N PHE A 124 -2.47 -2.20 0.78
CA PHE A 124 -3.84 -2.67 0.62
C PHE A 124 -3.89 -4.19 0.36
N ALA A 125 -3.12 -4.72 -0.59
CA ALA A 125 -3.13 -6.15 -0.90
C ALA A 125 -2.77 -7.01 0.33
N ARG A 126 -1.83 -6.55 1.16
CA ARG A 126 -1.49 -7.17 2.44
C ARG A 126 -2.68 -7.19 3.39
N ARG A 127 -3.31 -6.03 3.66
CA ARG A 127 -4.49 -5.95 4.54
C ARG A 127 -5.68 -6.75 4.03
N ALA A 128 -5.89 -6.73 2.72
CA ALA A 128 -6.92 -7.51 2.05
C ALA A 128 -6.72 -9.02 2.27
N GLN A 129 -5.48 -9.51 2.14
CA GLN A 129 -5.14 -10.91 2.43
C GLN A 129 -5.27 -11.24 3.92
N GLU A 130 -4.75 -10.39 4.81
CA GLU A 130 -4.86 -10.58 6.27
C GLU A 130 -6.32 -10.61 6.75
N ALA A 131 -7.20 -9.80 6.14
CA ALA A 131 -8.61 -9.74 6.51
C ALA A 131 -9.41 -10.97 6.02
N GLY A 132 -8.98 -11.62 4.93
CA GLY A 132 -9.70 -12.75 4.33
C GLY A 132 -11.07 -12.40 3.74
N LEU A 133 -11.38 -11.12 3.56
CA LEU A 133 -12.68 -10.62 3.07
C LEU A 133 -12.77 -10.51 1.54
N VAL A 134 -11.65 -10.60 0.85
CA VAL A 134 -11.56 -10.52 -0.62
C VAL A 134 -10.69 -11.66 -1.13
N ARG A 135 -10.70 -11.87 -2.45
CA ARG A 135 -9.80 -12.83 -3.09
C ARG A 135 -8.86 -12.13 -4.09
N LEU A 136 -7.57 -12.38 -3.96
CA LEU A 136 -6.51 -11.81 -4.79
C LEU A 136 -6.24 -12.68 -6.02
N PHE A 137 -6.18 -12.07 -7.20
CA PHE A 137 -5.91 -12.73 -8.49
C PHE A 137 -4.75 -12.05 -9.20
N GLY A 138 -3.88 -12.81 -9.87
CA GLY A 138 -2.82 -12.25 -10.71
C GLY A 138 -1.44 -12.73 -10.31
N GLU A 139 -0.50 -11.81 -10.12
CA GLU A 139 0.90 -12.13 -9.83
C GLU A 139 1.33 -11.56 -8.47
N GLN A 140 2.49 -12.00 -7.97
CA GLN A 140 3.06 -11.45 -6.74
C GLN A 140 3.15 -9.92 -6.80
N THR A 141 2.75 -9.24 -5.73
CA THR A 141 2.86 -7.78 -5.65
C THR A 141 4.31 -7.31 -5.60
N GLY A 142 4.50 -6.03 -5.93
CA GLY A 142 5.71 -5.31 -5.55
C GLY A 142 5.74 -5.00 -4.05
N GLY A 143 6.80 -4.35 -3.58
CA GLY A 143 7.01 -4.15 -2.13
C GLY A 143 7.60 -5.38 -1.45
N ASN A 144 7.63 -5.38 -0.12
CA ASN A 144 8.24 -6.46 0.65
C ASN A 144 7.58 -6.63 2.02
N LEU A 145 7.26 -7.87 2.37
CA LEU A 145 6.69 -8.23 3.67
C LEU A 145 7.68 -8.04 4.83
N ARG A 146 8.97 -7.85 4.55
CA ARG A 146 9.98 -7.46 5.56
C ARG A 146 9.95 -5.99 5.93
N GLY A 147 9.14 -5.19 5.26
CA GLY A 147 9.05 -3.76 5.53
C GLY A 147 9.17 -2.90 4.27
N ILE A 148 8.57 -1.71 4.36
CA ILE A 148 8.72 -0.64 3.38
C ILE A 148 9.01 0.67 4.11
N ASN A 149 9.62 1.62 3.42
CA ASN A 149 9.75 2.99 3.90
C ASN A 149 8.80 3.93 3.16
N GLY A 150 8.45 5.06 3.79
CA GLY A 150 7.54 6.04 3.22
C GLY A 150 6.80 6.85 4.28
N GLY A 151 5.59 7.32 3.96
CA GLY A 151 4.71 8.07 4.88
C GLY A 151 5.13 9.52 5.14
N ALA A 152 6.43 9.78 5.20
CA ALA A 152 7.02 11.11 5.38
C ALA A 152 8.31 11.20 4.55
N TYR A 153 8.54 12.34 3.91
CA TYR A 153 9.68 12.52 3.00
C TYR A 153 10.32 13.89 3.15
N PHE A 154 11.63 13.94 2.92
CA PHE A 154 12.31 15.16 2.49
C PHE A 154 12.66 15.06 1.02
N PHE A 155 12.30 16.09 0.25
CA PHE A 155 12.77 16.30 -1.11
C PHE A 155 14.02 17.16 -1.03
N VAL A 156 15.15 16.60 -1.42
CA VAL A 156 16.46 17.23 -1.22
C VAL A 156 17.02 17.67 -2.55
N ARG A 157 17.26 18.98 -2.72
CA ARG A 157 17.90 19.52 -3.91
C ARG A 157 19.36 19.91 -3.63
N LEU A 158 20.27 19.29 -4.36
CA LEU A 158 21.71 19.52 -4.20
C LEU A 158 22.12 20.91 -4.74
N PRO A 159 22.80 21.76 -3.95
CA PRO A 159 23.11 23.14 -4.34
C PRO A 159 24.03 23.27 -5.57
N GLY A 160 24.93 22.31 -5.77
CA GLY A 160 25.91 22.36 -6.87
C GLY A 160 25.37 21.84 -8.21
N SER A 161 24.49 20.85 -8.20
CA SER A 161 24.01 20.17 -9.42
C SER A 161 22.54 20.44 -9.73
N GLY A 162 21.75 20.88 -8.75
CA GLY A 162 20.29 20.95 -8.84
C GLY A 162 19.60 19.59 -8.87
N LEU A 163 20.34 18.48 -8.72
CA LEU A 163 19.74 17.14 -8.64
C LEU A 163 18.86 17.03 -7.40
N GLU A 164 17.69 16.44 -7.60
CA GLU A 164 16.72 16.16 -6.54
C GLU A 164 16.72 14.66 -6.22
N PHE A 165 16.67 14.35 -4.93
CA PHE A 165 16.42 12.99 -4.46
C PHE A 165 15.50 13.00 -3.25
N ASP A 166 14.77 11.90 -3.10
CA ASP A 166 13.73 11.76 -2.09
C ASP A 166 14.26 10.90 -0.94
N VAL A 167 14.14 11.41 0.29
CA VAL A 167 14.53 10.69 1.51
C VAL A 167 13.26 10.27 2.25
N PRO A 168 12.84 8.99 2.18
CA PRO A 168 11.76 8.49 3.01
C PRO A 168 12.22 8.42 4.47
N LEU A 169 11.35 8.85 5.38
CA LEU A 169 11.72 9.11 6.78
C LEU A 169 11.26 8.00 7.73
N ILE A 170 10.10 7.40 7.47
CA ILE A 170 9.53 6.33 8.30
C ILE A 170 9.83 4.99 7.64
N ALA A 171 10.39 4.06 8.42
CA ALA A 171 10.51 2.65 8.07
C ALA A 171 9.45 1.85 8.83
N ASN A 172 8.71 1.00 8.12
CA ASN A 172 7.71 0.12 8.71
C ASN A 172 8.33 -1.28 8.79
N PHE A 173 8.43 -1.85 10.00
CA PHE A 173 8.99 -3.17 10.24
C PHE A 173 7.93 -4.13 10.76
N PRO A 174 7.84 -5.37 10.24
CA PRO A 174 6.91 -6.35 10.77
C PRO A 174 7.29 -6.74 12.21
N THR A 175 6.28 -7.01 13.03
CA THR A 175 6.46 -7.49 14.42
C THR A 175 6.93 -8.94 14.50
N THR A 176 6.81 -9.69 13.39
CA THR A 176 7.20 -11.09 13.26
C THR A 176 8.10 -11.28 12.04
N PRO A 177 8.93 -12.34 11.99
CA PRO A 177 9.72 -12.65 10.79
C PRO A 177 8.83 -12.86 9.57
N GLN A 178 9.18 -12.20 8.47
CA GLN A 178 8.44 -12.25 7.21
C GLN A 178 9.34 -12.69 6.05
N PRO A 179 8.77 -13.34 5.01
CA PRO A 179 9.54 -13.78 3.85
C PRO A 179 9.98 -12.58 2.99
N ASP A 180 11.07 -12.78 2.25
CA ASP A 180 11.67 -11.75 1.39
C ASP A 180 10.95 -11.63 0.03
N ARG A 181 9.70 -11.18 0.06
CA ARG A 181 8.85 -11.08 -1.14
C ARG A 181 7.65 -10.16 -0.90
N GLY A 182 6.94 -9.85 -1.98
CA GLY A 182 5.62 -9.22 -1.91
C GLY A 182 4.52 -10.19 -1.46
N VAL A 183 3.27 -9.72 -1.56
CA VAL A 183 2.07 -10.51 -1.29
C VAL A 183 1.83 -11.45 -2.47
N LEU A 184 1.68 -12.74 -2.19
CA LEU A 184 1.26 -13.72 -3.20
C LEU A 184 -0.27 -13.64 -3.38
N PRO A 185 -0.78 -13.76 -4.61
CA PRO A 185 -2.22 -13.84 -4.85
C PRO A 185 -2.79 -15.16 -4.35
N ASP A 186 -4.10 -15.19 -4.07
CA ASP A 186 -4.82 -16.43 -3.74
C ASP A 186 -5.04 -17.31 -4.99
N VAL A 187 -5.02 -16.68 -6.17
CA VAL A 187 -5.08 -17.34 -7.48
C VAL A 187 -3.99 -16.74 -8.37
N GLU A 188 -2.91 -17.50 -8.53
CA GLU A 188 -1.80 -17.11 -9.39
C GLU A 188 -2.17 -17.23 -10.88
N ILE A 189 -1.95 -16.15 -11.62
CA ILE A 189 -2.24 -16.00 -13.04
C ILE A 189 -1.11 -15.16 -13.65
N SER A 190 -0.29 -15.77 -14.49
CA SER A 190 0.75 -15.07 -15.25
C SER A 190 0.30 -14.88 -16.70
N PRO A 191 0.04 -13.64 -17.16
CA PRO A 191 -0.31 -13.38 -18.55
C PRO A 191 0.78 -13.84 -19.52
N THR A 192 0.39 -14.47 -20.62
CA THR A 192 1.33 -14.86 -21.68
C THR A 192 1.49 -13.77 -22.73
N VAL A 193 2.56 -13.85 -23.52
CA VAL A 193 2.74 -12.97 -24.70
C VAL A 193 1.56 -13.10 -25.68
N ALA A 194 0.96 -14.29 -25.81
CA ALA A 194 -0.21 -14.50 -26.65
C ALA A 194 -1.46 -13.82 -26.08
N ASP A 195 -1.66 -13.83 -24.76
CA ASP A 195 -2.75 -13.10 -24.11
C ASP A 195 -2.60 -11.60 -24.38
N ILE A 196 -1.39 -11.05 -24.21
CA ILE A 196 -1.10 -9.64 -24.49
C ILE A 196 -1.34 -9.31 -25.97
N ALA A 197 -0.84 -10.14 -26.89
CA ALA A 197 -1.00 -9.93 -28.33
C ALA A 197 -2.47 -10.00 -28.79
N SER A 198 -3.29 -10.78 -28.10
CA SER A 198 -4.73 -10.90 -28.38
C SER A 198 -5.61 -9.91 -27.59
N GLY A 199 -5.01 -9.08 -26.72
CA GLY A 199 -5.75 -8.15 -25.87
C GLY A 199 -6.59 -8.83 -24.79
N ARG A 200 -6.26 -10.07 -24.43
CA ARG A 200 -6.98 -10.85 -23.41
C ARG A 200 -6.43 -10.54 -22.02
N ASP A 201 -7.33 -10.18 -21.11
CA ASP A 201 -7.00 -10.00 -19.69
C ASP A 201 -7.40 -11.27 -18.92
N THR A 202 -6.47 -12.22 -18.83
CA THR A 202 -6.69 -13.51 -18.17
C THR A 202 -6.99 -13.38 -16.68
N CYS A 203 -6.46 -12.34 -16.04
CA CYS A 203 -6.70 -12.06 -14.63
C CYS A 203 -8.15 -11.58 -14.41
N MET A 204 -8.61 -10.64 -15.24
CA MET A 204 -10.01 -10.18 -15.23
C MET A 204 -10.99 -11.29 -15.58
N ASP A 205 -10.68 -12.12 -16.59
CA ASP A 205 -11.51 -13.27 -16.96
C ASP A 205 -11.71 -14.23 -15.78
N ALA A 206 -10.62 -14.59 -15.09
CA ALA A 206 -10.67 -15.48 -13.94
C ALA A 206 -11.42 -14.87 -12.75
N ALA A 207 -11.18 -13.58 -12.46
CA ALA A 207 -11.88 -12.86 -11.41
C ALA A 207 -13.39 -12.81 -11.67
N ARG A 208 -13.81 -12.52 -12.91
CA ARG A 208 -15.21 -12.52 -13.32
C ARG A 208 -15.85 -13.90 -13.18
N ALA A 209 -15.17 -14.95 -13.66
CA ALA A 209 -15.66 -16.32 -13.54
C ALA A 209 -15.86 -16.73 -12.07
N TRP A 210 -14.93 -16.35 -11.18
CA TRP A 210 -15.07 -16.60 -9.74
C TRP A 210 -16.23 -15.83 -9.11
N VAL A 211 -16.37 -14.54 -9.45
CA VAL A 211 -17.47 -13.71 -8.95
C VAL A 211 -18.83 -14.24 -9.41
N SER A 212 -18.99 -14.63 -10.67
CA SER A 212 -20.26 -15.15 -11.20
C SER A 212 -20.62 -16.55 -10.70
N GLY A 213 -19.67 -17.27 -10.10
CA GLY A 213 -19.88 -18.60 -9.53
C GLY A 213 -20.19 -18.61 -8.03
N ARG A 214 -20.34 -17.44 -7.40
CA ARG A 214 -20.62 -17.23 -5.98
C ARG A 214 -22.05 -16.74 -5.79
#